data_AF-K0RRZ7-F1
#
_entry.id   AF-K0RRZ7-F1
#
_cell.length_a   1.000
_cell.length_b   1.000
_cell.length_c   1.000
_cell.angle_alpha   90.00
_cell.angle_beta   90.00
_cell.angle_gamma   90.00
#
_symmetry.space_group_name_H-M   'P 1'
#
loop_
_entity.id
_entity.type
_entity.pdbx_description
1 polymer ?
#
loop_
_entity_poly.entity_id
_entity_poly.type
_entity_poly.pdbx_seq_one_letter_code
_entity_poly.pdbx_strand_id
1 'polypeptide(L)'
;MEQRGRRCPICRGTIPPSREQISAIKLNQLMMKNVDKSDPRYEQCARKVKEFEAEYGEDWESTVIKYDDDCVSLPSYVVEAAKGGNFQTALQWLGKGNIKDRVNAKSESFGNAGLLITAALTKQYDLMTFLLLNGADVNIMNSSGTSALASICQIEGNLLTAIKLLLSWGAEFFVMGRRATSQEMKQLVVNVAVANLILSELGGRRCKIVSTLNTRDDLVGKMCVVGQHIKKSGQYEVTVEFTNESLLLGAGNLERYDRTPQDPGYFVECKNNRLIRRDFKSNEECRAFIASLGAHEGGFVEVDPEAEAKAEQAAADLLAELGLDDLEDASSNAPKKGARSAPPAGKKKKRGGKKKGRK
;
A
#
# COMPACT_ATOMS: atom_id res chain seq x y z
N MET A 1 -22.57 5.40 35.41
CA MET A 1 -21.53 6.30 34.86
C MET A 1 -22.22 7.19 33.84
N GLU A 2 -22.16 8.50 33.99
CA GLU A 2 -22.70 9.43 32.98
C GLU A 2 -21.82 9.36 31.72
N GLN A 3 -22.40 8.98 30.59
CA GLN A 3 -21.74 9.04 29.29
C GLN A 3 -21.32 10.49 29.03
N ARG A 4 -20.02 10.73 28.87
CA ARG A 4 -19.44 12.04 28.50
C ARG A 4 -19.53 12.27 26.99
N GLY A 5 -20.61 11.86 26.36
CA GLY A 5 -20.80 12.01 24.92
C GLY A 5 -20.91 13.49 24.53
N ARG A 6 -20.28 13.88 23.41
CA ARG A 6 -20.52 15.20 22.81
C ARG A 6 -22.00 15.33 22.48
N ARG A 7 -22.62 16.42 22.92
CA ARG A 7 -24.02 16.71 22.60
C ARG A 7 -24.09 17.75 21.51
N CYS A 8 -25.02 17.55 20.58
CA CYS A 8 -25.35 18.54 19.56
C CYS A 8 -25.77 19.85 20.25
N PRO A 9 -25.16 21.01 19.90
CA PRO A 9 -25.51 22.28 20.53
C PRO A 9 -26.96 22.69 20.25
N ILE A 10 -27.57 22.15 19.18
CA ILE A 10 -28.93 22.46 18.75
C ILE A 10 -29.95 21.50 19.38
N CYS A 11 -29.83 20.20 19.12
CA CYS A 11 -30.83 19.21 19.57
C CYS A 11 -30.48 18.49 20.88
N ARG A 12 -29.29 18.75 21.45
CA ARG A 12 -28.73 18.06 22.64
C ARG A 12 -28.62 16.53 22.53
N GLY A 13 -28.89 15.98 21.36
CA GLY A 13 -28.69 14.56 21.05
C GLY A 13 -27.19 14.20 21.04
N THR A 14 -26.89 12.93 21.32
CA THR A 14 -25.52 12.41 21.27
C THR A 14 -25.00 12.47 19.85
N ILE A 15 -23.82 13.06 19.67
CA ILE A 15 -23.13 13.08 18.38
C ILE A 15 -22.40 11.73 18.24
N PRO A 16 -22.71 10.93 17.21
CA PRO A 16 -22.00 9.68 16.96
C PRO A 16 -20.54 9.94 16.55
N PRO A 17 -19.65 8.96 16.68
CA PRO A 17 -18.27 9.11 16.25
C PRO A 17 -18.18 9.33 14.73
N SER A 18 -17.22 10.16 14.31
CA SER A 18 -16.91 10.34 12.89
C SER A 18 -16.28 9.07 12.30
N ARG A 19 -16.34 8.92 10.98
CA ARG A 19 -15.71 7.80 10.26
C ARG A 19 -14.21 7.75 10.49
N GLU A 20 -13.53 8.89 10.55
CA GLU A 20 -12.11 8.97 10.87
C GLU A 20 -11.82 8.50 12.29
N GLN A 21 -12.67 8.86 13.26
CA GLN A 21 -12.52 8.39 14.64
C GLN A 21 -12.73 6.87 14.73
N ILE A 22 -13.78 6.34 14.08
CA ILE A 22 -14.04 4.89 13.99
C ILE A 22 -12.83 4.17 13.42
N SER A 23 -12.34 4.63 12.27
CA SER A 23 -11.19 4.02 11.60
C SER A 23 -9.91 4.07 12.42
N ALA A 24 -9.66 5.19 13.10
CA ALA A 24 -8.52 5.33 14.00
C ALA A 24 -8.60 4.35 15.19
N ILE A 25 -9.77 4.15 15.78
CA ILE A 25 -9.96 3.23 16.90
C ILE A 25 -9.85 1.78 16.45
N LYS A 26 -10.42 1.41 15.30
CA LYS A 26 -10.22 0.07 14.71
C LYS A 26 -8.74 -0.23 14.48
N LEU A 27 -7.95 0.74 14.01
CA LEU A 27 -6.50 0.58 13.90
C LEU A 27 -5.82 0.37 15.26
N ASN A 28 -6.19 1.13 16.31
CA ASN A 28 -5.63 0.95 17.65
C ASN A 28 -5.96 -0.44 18.20
N GLN A 29 -7.20 -0.91 18.06
CA GLN A 29 -7.62 -2.26 18.46
C GLN A 29 -6.85 -3.34 17.69
N LEU A 30 -6.66 -3.16 16.37
CA LEU A 30 -5.87 -4.09 15.56
C LEU A 30 -4.39 -4.10 15.99
N MET A 31 -3.80 -2.94 16.28
CA MET A 31 -2.44 -2.85 16.81
C MET A 31 -2.31 -3.61 18.12
N MET A 32 -3.24 -3.42 19.06
CA MET A 32 -3.25 -4.12 20.35
C MET A 32 -3.33 -5.65 20.22
N LYS A 33 -3.96 -6.18 19.17
CA LYS A 33 -4.00 -7.63 18.89
C LYS A 33 -2.67 -8.18 18.40
N ASN A 34 -1.83 -7.34 17.79
CA ASN A 34 -0.62 -7.74 17.07
C ASN A 34 0.69 -7.36 17.80
N VAL A 35 0.62 -6.59 18.89
CA VAL A 35 1.79 -6.22 19.69
C VAL A 35 1.70 -6.83 21.08
N ASP A 36 2.85 -7.14 21.67
CA ASP A 36 2.92 -7.64 23.05
C ASP A 36 2.47 -6.56 24.05
N LYS A 37 1.91 -6.97 25.18
CA LYS A 37 1.44 -6.04 26.24
C LYS A 37 2.58 -5.23 26.86
N SER A 38 3.81 -5.71 26.80
CA SER A 38 5.01 -5.01 27.26
C SER A 38 5.49 -3.93 26.28
N ASP A 39 4.98 -3.89 25.04
CA ASP A 39 5.30 -2.85 24.07
C ASP A 39 4.67 -1.52 24.51
N PRO A 40 5.44 -0.41 24.62
CA PRO A 40 4.90 0.90 25.01
C PRO A 40 3.72 1.38 24.13
N ARG A 41 3.65 0.92 22.88
CA ARG A 41 2.55 1.24 21.95
C ARG A 41 1.25 0.58 22.38
N TYR A 42 1.29 -0.56 23.06
CA TYR A 42 0.10 -1.24 23.58
C TYR A 42 -0.64 -0.33 24.56
N GLU A 43 0.05 0.20 25.57
CA GLU A 43 -0.55 1.07 26.59
C GLU A 43 -1.13 2.34 25.97
N GLN A 44 -0.43 2.93 25.00
CA GLN A 44 -0.92 4.11 24.28
C GLN A 44 -2.21 3.81 23.50
N CYS A 45 -2.27 2.68 22.79
CA CYS A 45 -3.46 2.26 22.05
C CYS A 45 -4.62 1.95 23.01
N ALA A 46 -4.35 1.19 24.08
CA ALA A 46 -5.35 0.82 25.09
C ALA A 46 -5.97 2.05 25.76
N ARG A 47 -5.15 3.07 26.06
CA ARG A 47 -5.64 4.34 26.60
C ARG A 47 -6.59 5.05 25.63
N LYS A 48 -6.23 5.14 24.34
CA LYS A 48 -7.08 5.78 23.32
C LYS A 48 -8.40 5.04 23.13
N VAL A 49 -8.37 3.71 23.12
CA VAL A 49 -9.58 2.87 23.03
C VAL A 49 -10.49 3.12 24.23
N LYS A 50 -9.94 3.10 25.46
CA LYS A 50 -10.71 3.35 26.68
C LYS A 50 -11.29 4.76 26.75
N GLU A 51 -10.55 5.77 26.30
CA GLU A 51 -11.04 7.15 26.20
C GLU A 51 -12.23 7.26 25.24
N PHE A 52 -12.13 6.58 24.09
CA PHE A 52 -13.19 6.54 23.10
C PHE A 52 -14.45 5.80 23.60
N GLU A 53 -14.28 4.62 24.22
CA GLU A 53 -15.38 3.86 24.81
C GLU A 53 -16.05 4.63 25.96
N ALA A 54 -15.32 5.43 26.73
CA ALA A 54 -15.90 6.30 27.74
C ALA A 54 -16.74 7.45 27.15
N GLU A 55 -16.42 7.90 25.93
CA GLU A 55 -17.15 8.97 25.22
C GLU A 55 -18.39 8.43 24.50
N TYR A 56 -18.28 7.29 23.80
CA TYR A 56 -19.33 6.77 22.90
C TYR A 56 -20.01 5.48 23.39
N GLY A 57 -19.52 4.85 24.46
CA GLY A 57 -19.96 3.54 24.94
C GLY A 57 -19.17 2.38 24.33
N GLU A 58 -19.19 1.23 25.01
CA GLU A 58 -18.52 -0.01 24.54
C GLU A 58 -19.22 -0.58 23.29
N ASP A 59 -20.55 -0.43 23.19
CA ASP A 59 -21.35 -0.89 22.04
C ASP A 59 -21.44 0.14 20.91
N TRP A 60 -20.44 1.02 20.76
CA TRP A 60 -20.46 2.08 19.75
C TRP A 60 -20.63 1.55 18.32
N GLU A 61 -20.19 0.32 18.03
CA GLU A 61 -20.37 -0.34 16.73
C GLU A 61 -21.85 -0.51 16.34
N SER A 62 -22.73 -0.72 17.32
CA SER A 62 -24.18 -0.86 17.12
C SER A 62 -24.88 0.47 16.84
N THR A 63 -24.22 1.59 17.16
CA THR A 63 -24.76 2.95 17.04
C THR A 63 -24.10 3.74 15.91
N VAL A 64 -23.22 3.11 15.12
CA VAL A 64 -22.61 3.72 13.95
C VAL A 64 -23.68 4.03 12.91
N ILE A 65 -23.82 5.32 12.59
CA ILE A 65 -24.56 5.73 11.40
C ILE A 65 -23.75 5.27 10.19
N LYS A 66 -24.35 4.41 9.36
CA LYS A 66 -23.78 4.10 8.04
C LYS A 66 -23.82 5.38 7.22
N TYR A 67 -22.65 5.94 6.96
CA TYR A 67 -22.50 7.00 5.98
C TYR A 67 -22.64 6.36 4.61
N ASP A 68 -23.57 6.87 3.78
CA ASP A 68 -23.59 6.51 2.35
C ASP A 68 -22.26 6.96 1.76
N ASP A 69 -21.44 5.99 1.39
CA ASP A 69 -20.08 6.22 0.93
C ASP A 69 -19.96 5.66 -0.49
N ASP A 70 -19.93 6.57 -1.46
CA ASP A 70 -19.67 6.24 -2.86
C ASP A 70 -18.23 5.75 -3.08
N CYS A 71 -17.36 5.80 -2.05
CA CYS A 71 -15.99 5.36 -2.14
C CYS A 71 -15.85 3.85 -2.12
N VAL A 72 -14.97 3.32 -2.97
CA VAL A 72 -14.58 1.91 -2.92
C VAL A 72 -13.84 1.62 -1.61
N SER A 73 -14.36 0.67 -0.83
CA SER A 73 -13.72 0.19 0.38
C SER A 73 -12.58 -0.78 0.05
N LEU A 74 -11.41 -0.58 0.66
CA LEU A 74 -10.27 -1.49 0.55
C LEU A 74 -10.41 -2.61 1.60
N PRO A 75 -10.56 -3.89 1.21
CA PRO A 75 -10.73 -4.97 2.17
C PRO A 75 -9.48 -5.22 3.01
N SER A 76 -9.67 -5.55 4.29
CA SER A 76 -8.58 -5.84 5.25
C SER A 76 -7.59 -6.91 4.73
N TYR A 77 -8.10 -7.99 4.13
CA TYR A 77 -7.26 -9.10 3.65
C TYR A 77 -6.28 -8.65 2.55
N VAL A 78 -6.66 -7.65 1.76
CA VAL A 78 -5.80 -7.08 0.71
C VAL A 78 -4.65 -6.30 1.33
N VAL A 79 -4.95 -5.51 2.37
CA VAL A 79 -3.93 -4.78 3.13
C VAL A 79 -2.99 -5.73 3.85
N GLU A 80 -3.51 -6.79 4.46
CA GLU A 80 -2.70 -7.81 5.15
C GLU A 80 -1.77 -8.55 4.19
N ALA A 81 -2.28 -8.99 3.03
CA ALA A 81 -1.47 -9.63 2.00
C ALA A 81 -0.37 -8.69 1.49
N ALA A 82 -0.71 -7.43 1.20
CA ALA A 82 0.27 -6.42 0.82
C ALA A 82 1.31 -6.20 1.93
N LYS A 83 0.91 -6.11 3.21
CA LYS A 83 1.86 -5.98 4.33
C LYS A 83 2.79 -7.19 4.45
N GLY A 84 2.29 -8.39 4.16
CA GLY A 84 3.05 -9.65 4.16
C GLY A 84 3.98 -9.83 2.96
N GLY A 85 4.06 -8.86 2.03
CA GLY A 85 4.87 -8.96 0.82
C GLY A 85 4.19 -9.68 -0.35
N ASN A 86 2.97 -10.20 -0.16
CA ASN A 86 2.15 -10.78 -1.21
C ASN A 86 1.33 -9.68 -1.91
N PHE A 87 1.98 -8.93 -2.79
CA PHE A 87 1.31 -7.91 -3.61
C PHE A 87 0.45 -8.52 -4.73
N GLN A 88 0.53 -9.84 -4.99
CA GLN A 88 -0.28 -10.50 -6.00
C GLN A 88 -1.78 -10.38 -5.69
N THR A 89 -2.15 -10.61 -4.42
CA THR A 89 -3.52 -10.42 -3.93
C THR A 89 -4.01 -8.98 -4.13
N ALA A 90 -3.12 -8.00 -3.94
CA ALA A 90 -3.44 -6.59 -4.19
C ALA A 90 -3.65 -6.32 -5.68
N LEU A 91 -2.85 -6.89 -6.57
CA LEU A 91 -3.00 -6.74 -8.02
C LEU A 91 -4.29 -7.40 -8.53
N GLN A 92 -4.59 -8.61 -8.08
CA GLN A 92 -5.85 -9.30 -8.41
C GLN A 92 -7.06 -8.48 -7.94
N TRP A 93 -7.01 -7.95 -6.72
CA TRP A 93 -8.07 -7.07 -6.25
C TRP A 93 -8.14 -5.77 -7.06
N LEU A 94 -7.02 -5.16 -7.45
CA LEU A 94 -7.05 -3.96 -8.31
C LEU A 94 -7.68 -4.24 -9.69
N GLY A 95 -7.46 -5.44 -10.26
CA GLY A 95 -7.98 -5.82 -11.58
C GLY A 95 -9.47 -6.19 -11.63
N LYS A 96 -10.08 -6.59 -10.52
CA LYS A 96 -11.51 -6.99 -10.46
C LYS A 96 -12.51 -5.82 -10.55
N GLY A 97 -12.10 -4.63 -10.98
CA GLY A 97 -12.97 -3.45 -11.09
C GLY A 97 -12.24 -2.23 -11.62
N ASN A 98 -12.87 -1.05 -11.51
CA ASN A 98 -12.24 0.19 -11.98
C ASN A 98 -10.98 0.50 -11.17
N ILE A 99 -9.82 0.32 -11.81
CA ILE A 99 -8.53 0.53 -11.18
C ILE A 99 -8.35 1.96 -10.65
N LYS A 100 -8.87 2.97 -11.36
CA LYS A 100 -8.72 4.39 -10.95
C LYS A 100 -9.36 4.68 -9.60
N ASP A 101 -10.48 4.02 -9.31
CA ASP A 101 -11.16 4.15 -8.02
C ASP A 101 -10.46 3.29 -6.95
N ARG A 102 -10.06 2.07 -7.33
CA ARG A 102 -9.46 1.10 -6.40
C ARG A 102 -8.08 1.49 -5.89
N VAL A 103 -7.25 2.15 -6.69
CA VAL A 103 -5.92 2.62 -6.23
C VAL A 103 -6.00 3.65 -5.11
N ASN A 104 -7.15 4.33 -4.98
CA ASN A 104 -7.43 5.32 -3.95
C ASN A 104 -8.34 4.80 -2.82
N ALA A 105 -8.73 3.53 -2.88
CA ALA A 105 -9.52 2.89 -1.85
C ALA A 105 -8.79 2.88 -0.50
N LYS A 106 -9.56 3.01 0.58
CA LYS A 106 -9.06 3.10 1.95
C LYS A 106 -9.65 1.99 2.79
N SER A 107 -8.83 1.46 3.69
CA SER A 107 -9.27 0.39 4.58
C SER A 107 -9.58 0.95 5.96
N GLU A 108 -10.86 0.97 6.33
CA GLU A 108 -11.34 1.49 7.61
C GLU A 108 -10.66 0.78 8.80
N SER A 109 -10.49 -0.54 8.71
CA SER A 109 -9.82 -1.37 9.74
C SER A 109 -8.34 -1.02 9.95
N PHE A 110 -7.73 -0.34 8.97
CA PHE A 110 -6.33 0.03 8.96
C PHE A 110 -6.16 1.56 9.04
N GLY A 111 -7.08 2.26 9.72
CA GLY A 111 -6.97 3.70 9.90
C GLY A 111 -7.12 4.46 8.60
N ASN A 112 -7.95 3.97 7.67
CA ASN A 112 -8.16 4.55 6.35
C ASN A 112 -6.85 4.64 5.53
N ALA A 113 -5.88 3.77 5.81
CA ALA A 113 -4.69 3.63 4.98
C ALA A 113 -5.09 3.02 3.62
N GLY A 114 -4.60 3.63 2.54
CA GLY A 114 -4.69 3.05 1.19
C GLY A 114 -3.46 2.21 0.83
N LEU A 115 -3.52 1.55 -0.33
CA LEU A 115 -2.42 0.68 -0.80
C LEU A 115 -1.09 1.43 -0.98
N LEU A 116 -1.11 2.71 -1.38
CA LEU A 116 0.13 3.48 -1.56
C LEU A 116 0.88 3.68 -0.23
N ILE A 117 0.17 3.94 0.86
CA ILE A 117 0.77 4.06 2.20
C ILE A 117 1.37 2.72 2.61
N THR A 118 0.61 1.63 2.44
CA THR A 118 1.05 0.27 2.78
C THR A 118 2.29 -0.15 1.99
N ALA A 119 2.29 0.07 0.68
CA ALA A 119 3.43 -0.24 -0.20
C ALA A 119 4.68 0.56 0.18
N ALA A 120 4.53 1.84 0.56
CA ALA A 120 5.63 2.68 0.99
C ALA A 120 6.24 2.20 2.31
N LEU A 121 5.41 1.86 3.31
CA LEU A 121 5.85 1.33 4.61
C LEU A 121 6.56 -0.03 4.47
N THR A 122 6.20 -0.83 3.46
CA THR A 122 6.75 -2.16 3.21
C THR A 122 7.80 -2.22 2.10
N LYS A 123 8.26 -1.07 1.60
CA LYS A 123 9.32 -0.94 0.58
C LYS A 123 8.99 -1.60 -0.76
N GLN A 124 7.71 -1.69 -1.11
CA GLN A 124 7.26 -2.28 -2.38
C GLN A 124 7.25 -1.22 -3.48
N TYR A 125 8.44 -0.83 -3.96
CA TYR A 125 8.61 0.30 -4.88
C TYR A 125 7.92 0.10 -6.24
N ASP A 126 7.88 -1.14 -6.74
CA ASP A 126 7.18 -1.45 -7.99
C ASP A 126 5.67 -1.32 -7.81
N LEU A 127 5.11 -1.78 -6.67
CA LEU A 127 3.70 -1.58 -6.37
C LEU A 127 3.37 -0.09 -6.20
N MET A 128 4.22 0.68 -5.49
CA MET A 128 4.05 2.14 -5.41
C MET A 128 4.01 2.77 -6.80
N THR A 129 4.95 2.40 -7.67
CA THR A 129 5.04 2.90 -9.04
C THR A 129 3.79 2.54 -9.84
N PHE A 130 3.35 1.28 -9.77
CA PHE A 130 2.15 0.81 -10.43
C PHE A 130 0.90 1.57 -9.97
N LEU A 131 0.73 1.79 -8.66
CA LEU A 131 -0.38 2.55 -8.10
C LEU A 131 -0.39 4.00 -8.61
N LEU A 132 0.76 4.68 -8.58
CA LEU A 132 0.91 6.07 -9.02
C LEU A 132 0.65 6.21 -10.54
N LEU A 133 1.18 5.30 -11.35
CA LEU A 133 0.90 5.24 -12.80
C LEU A 133 -0.60 5.06 -13.09
N ASN A 134 -1.34 4.42 -12.19
CA ASN A 134 -2.78 4.20 -12.32
C ASN A 134 -3.63 5.27 -11.62
N GLY A 135 -3.03 6.40 -11.19
CA GLY A 135 -3.77 7.53 -10.65
C GLY A 135 -3.99 7.49 -9.15
N ALA A 136 -3.18 6.74 -8.40
CA ALA A 136 -3.16 6.88 -6.94
C ALA A 136 -2.83 8.33 -6.55
N ASP A 137 -3.61 8.89 -5.64
CA ASP A 137 -3.35 10.17 -5.02
C ASP A 137 -2.06 10.07 -4.21
N VAL A 138 -1.01 10.74 -4.71
CA VAL A 138 0.30 10.80 -4.06
C VAL A 138 0.22 11.37 -2.63
N ASN A 139 -0.80 12.19 -2.37
CA ASN A 139 -1.06 12.84 -1.08
C ASN A 139 -2.13 12.13 -0.26
N ILE A 140 -2.48 10.88 -0.61
CA ILE A 140 -3.47 10.10 0.13
C ILE A 140 -3.17 10.12 1.63
N MET A 141 -4.20 10.44 2.41
CA MET A 141 -4.13 10.55 3.87
C MET A 141 -4.88 9.43 4.58
N ASN A 142 -4.32 8.99 5.69
CA ASN A 142 -4.99 8.10 6.65
C ASN A 142 -6.00 8.87 7.52
N SER A 143 -6.65 8.19 8.47
CA SER A 143 -7.67 8.74 9.36
C SER A 143 -7.15 9.83 10.31
N SER A 144 -5.84 9.92 10.53
CA SER A 144 -5.20 11.00 11.29
C SER A 144 -4.89 12.23 10.42
N GLY A 145 -5.24 12.19 9.13
CA GLY A 145 -4.86 13.22 8.17
C GLY A 145 -3.36 13.26 7.89
N THR A 146 -2.66 12.13 8.06
CA THR A 146 -1.24 11.97 7.75
C THR A 146 -1.09 11.40 6.34
N SER A 147 -0.38 12.12 5.47
CA SER A 147 -0.07 11.70 4.09
C SER A 147 0.84 10.46 4.03
N ALA A 148 0.90 9.81 2.86
CA ALA A 148 1.88 8.76 2.57
C ALA A 148 3.33 9.20 2.86
N LEU A 149 3.73 10.39 2.40
CA LEU A 149 5.07 10.94 2.65
C LEU A 149 5.33 11.16 4.14
N ALA A 150 4.39 11.79 4.86
CA ALA A 150 4.55 12.03 6.29
C ALA A 150 4.62 10.72 7.10
N SER A 151 3.86 9.69 6.69
CA SER A 151 3.85 8.38 7.36
C SER A 151 5.20 7.69 7.35
N ILE A 152 5.91 7.70 6.20
CA ILE A 152 7.22 7.06 6.07
C ILE A 152 8.38 7.90 6.62
N CYS A 153 8.22 9.22 6.75
CA CYS A 153 9.24 10.10 7.33
C CYS A 153 9.26 10.10 8.87
N GLN A 154 8.16 9.68 9.51
CA GLN A 154 8.00 9.63 10.98
C GLN A 154 8.50 8.33 11.61
N ILE A 155 8.97 7.36 10.80
CA ILE A 155 9.42 6.07 11.29
C ILE A 155 10.92 5.88 11.06
N GLU A 156 11.55 5.14 11.95
CA GLU A 156 12.94 4.71 11.78
C GLU A 156 13.04 3.67 10.67
N GLY A 157 14.06 3.82 9.82
CA GLY A 157 14.36 2.87 8.76
C GLY A 157 14.87 3.53 7.48
N ASN A 158 15.46 2.71 6.61
CA ASN A 158 15.87 3.16 5.29
C ASN A 158 14.70 3.11 4.31
N LEU A 159 13.97 4.22 4.21
CA LEU A 159 12.84 4.45 3.29
C LEU A 159 13.13 5.53 2.26
N LEU A 160 14.42 5.87 2.05
CA LEU A 160 14.81 6.98 1.17
C LEU A 160 14.31 6.78 -0.26
N THR A 161 14.29 5.56 -0.77
CA THR A 161 13.76 5.24 -2.11
C THR A 161 12.27 5.54 -2.21
N ALA A 162 11.46 5.15 -1.22
CA ALA A 162 10.02 5.45 -1.18
C ALA A 162 9.78 6.97 -1.06
N ILE A 163 10.58 7.67 -0.23
CA ILE A 163 10.51 9.12 -0.06
C ILE A 163 10.81 9.85 -1.38
N LYS A 164 11.92 9.51 -2.04
CA LYS A 164 12.28 10.09 -3.34
C LYS A 164 11.25 9.78 -4.41
N LEU A 165 10.69 8.57 -4.41
CA LEU A 165 9.61 8.18 -5.31
C LEU A 165 8.40 9.11 -5.12
N LEU A 166 7.87 9.21 -3.89
CA LEU A 166 6.71 10.08 -3.60
C LEU A 166 7.00 11.55 -3.93
N LEU A 167 8.14 12.11 -3.50
CA LEU A 167 8.50 13.51 -3.78
C LEU A 167 8.57 13.82 -5.27
N SER A 168 9.08 12.89 -6.07
CA SER A 168 9.16 13.05 -7.51
C SER A 168 7.82 13.04 -8.23
N TRP A 169 6.78 12.48 -7.60
CA TRP A 169 5.39 12.54 -8.02
C TRP A 169 4.64 13.73 -7.40
N GLY A 170 5.36 14.66 -6.77
CA GLY A 170 4.76 15.87 -6.21
C GLY A 170 4.17 15.70 -4.82
N ALA A 171 4.54 14.65 -4.09
CA ALA A 171 4.09 14.47 -2.70
C ALA A 171 4.39 15.70 -1.84
N GLU A 172 3.47 15.94 -0.93
CA GLU A 172 3.50 17.01 0.06
C GLU A 172 3.37 16.42 1.46
N PHE A 173 3.95 17.12 2.43
CA PHE A 173 3.97 16.65 3.81
C PHE A 173 2.72 17.13 4.55
N PHE A 174 1.68 16.31 4.59
CA PHE A 174 0.46 16.57 5.37
C PHE A 174 0.45 15.84 6.70
N VAL A 175 0.03 16.55 7.75
CA VAL A 175 -0.27 16.03 9.09
C VAL A 175 -1.54 16.70 9.60
N MET A 176 -2.39 15.97 10.31
CA MET A 176 -3.66 16.50 10.83
C MET A 176 -4.54 17.14 9.73
N GLY A 177 -4.48 16.62 8.50
CA GLY A 177 -5.28 17.08 7.37
C GLY A 177 -4.83 18.40 6.74
N ARG A 178 -3.70 18.97 7.18
CA ARG A 178 -3.13 20.20 6.61
C ARG A 178 -1.65 20.05 6.29
N ARG A 179 -1.15 20.91 5.40
CA ARG A 179 0.27 20.95 5.07
C ARG A 179 1.05 21.34 6.32
N ALA A 180 2.10 20.58 6.62
CA ALA A 180 2.96 20.86 7.76
C ALA A 180 3.81 22.10 7.51
N THR A 181 4.11 22.82 8.59
CA THR A 181 5.11 23.89 8.60
C THR A 181 6.52 23.31 8.62
N SER A 182 7.51 24.12 8.26
CA SER A 182 8.93 23.73 8.35
C SER A 182 9.36 23.36 9.77
N GLN A 183 8.73 23.94 10.79
CA GLN A 183 9.00 23.58 12.19
C GLN A 183 8.44 22.20 12.54
N GLU A 184 7.20 21.92 12.14
CA GLU A 184 6.57 20.60 12.33
C GLU A 184 7.36 19.51 11.61
N MET A 185 7.78 19.75 10.35
CA MET A 185 8.63 18.81 9.61
C MET A 185 9.94 18.51 10.35
N LYS A 186 10.62 19.52 10.91
CA LYS A 186 11.86 19.29 11.68
C LYS A 186 11.66 18.44 12.93
N GLN A 187 10.48 18.53 13.56
CA GLN A 187 10.16 17.79 14.78
C GLN A 187 9.69 16.36 14.50
N LEU A 188 8.92 16.17 13.43
CA LEU A 188 8.26 14.90 13.11
C LEU A 188 9.13 13.99 12.25
N VAL A 189 10.03 14.54 11.43
CA VAL A 189 10.90 13.74 10.57
C VAL A 189 12.06 13.19 11.39
N VAL A 190 12.15 11.87 11.46
CA VAL A 190 13.17 11.19 12.27
C VAL A 190 14.57 11.35 11.68
N ASN A 191 14.70 11.28 10.36
CA ASN A 191 15.99 11.30 9.68
C ASN A 191 16.38 12.73 9.23
N VAL A 192 17.52 13.23 9.72
CA VAL A 192 18.01 14.59 9.44
C VAL A 192 18.29 14.82 7.94
N ALA A 193 18.82 13.82 7.22
CA ALA A 193 19.08 13.95 5.79
C ALA A 193 17.76 14.05 5.00
N VAL A 194 16.76 13.27 5.39
CA VAL A 194 15.39 13.37 4.84
C VAL A 194 14.77 14.72 5.17
N ALA A 195 14.91 15.20 6.41
CA ALA A 195 14.40 16.51 6.81
C ALA A 195 15.00 17.61 5.93
N ASN A 196 16.32 17.61 5.72
CA ASN A 196 16.98 18.57 4.84
C ASN A 196 16.52 18.45 3.38
N LEU A 197 16.24 17.25 2.90
CA LEU A 197 15.69 17.01 1.56
C LEU A 197 14.32 17.66 1.41
N ILE A 198 13.35 17.31 2.28
CA ILE A 198 11.96 17.77 2.14
C ILE A 198 11.74 19.24 2.54
N LEU A 199 12.62 19.80 3.37
CA LEU A 199 12.56 21.22 3.76
C LEU A 199 13.05 22.15 2.64
N SER A 200 13.80 21.62 1.68
CA SER A 200 14.18 22.37 0.50
C SER A 200 13.05 22.34 -0.53
N GLU A 201 12.85 23.46 -1.23
CA GLU A 201 11.71 23.64 -2.15
C GLU A 201 11.64 22.55 -3.22
N LEU A 202 12.79 22.19 -3.80
CA LEU A 202 12.89 21.26 -4.91
C LEU A 202 13.45 19.89 -4.50
N GLY A 203 13.89 19.69 -3.26
CA GLY A 203 14.57 18.46 -2.84
C GLY A 203 13.73 17.20 -3.05
N GLY A 204 14.30 16.22 -3.74
CA GLY A 204 13.66 14.95 -4.09
C GLY A 204 12.63 15.05 -5.21
N ARG A 205 12.30 16.25 -5.69
CA ARG A 205 11.30 16.46 -6.73
C ARG A 205 11.88 16.24 -8.12
N ARG A 206 11.00 15.91 -9.07
CA ARG A 206 11.34 15.96 -10.49
C ARG A 206 11.22 17.41 -10.96
N CYS A 207 12.19 17.85 -11.73
CA CYS A 207 12.29 19.22 -12.23
C CYS A 207 12.68 19.19 -13.71
N LYS A 208 12.40 20.29 -14.39
CA LYS A 208 12.89 20.60 -15.73
C LYS A 208 14.04 21.60 -15.61
N ILE A 209 15.12 21.36 -16.34
CA ILE A 209 16.23 22.30 -16.44
C ILE A 209 15.80 23.41 -17.39
N VAL A 210 15.67 24.65 -16.91
CA VAL A 210 15.19 25.79 -17.72
C VAL A 210 16.33 26.69 -18.22
N SER A 211 17.48 26.65 -17.56
CA SER A 211 18.67 27.40 -17.97
C SER A 211 19.93 26.74 -17.44
N THR A 212 21.06 26.99 -18.11
CA THR A 212 22.38 26.53 -17.68
C THR A 212 23.34 27.70 -17.59
N LEU A 213 24.25 27.67 -16.61
CA LEU A 213 25.26 28.71 -16.42
C LEU A 213 26.42 28.61 -17.44
N ASN A 214 26.56 27.46 -18.11
CA ASN A 214 27.62 27.16 -19.06
C ASN A 214 27.01 26.84 -20.44
N THR A 215 27.84 26.74 -21.49
CA THR A 215 27.53 26.40 -22.89
C THR A 215 26.88 25.01 -23.10
N ARG A 216 26.21 24.46 -22.09
CA ARG A 216 25.50 23.17 -22.08
C ARG A 216 24.02 23.37 -22.42
N ASP A 217 23.76 24.07 -23.52
CA ASP A 217 22.40 24.29 -24.03
C ASP A 217 21.69 22.97 -24.34
N ASP A 218 22.46 21.88 -24.52
CA ASP A 218 21.96 20.51 -24.69
C ASP A 218 21.19 19.97 -23.48
N LEU A 219 21.32 20.58 -22.30
CA LEU A 219 20.61 20.18 -21.08
C LEU A 219 19.30 20.94 -20.87
N VAL A 220 19.13 22.08 -21.52
CA VAL A 220 17.91 22.88 -21.38
C VAL A 220 16.72 22.08 -21.90
N GLY A 221 15.66 22.03 -21.10
CA GLY A 221 14.46 21.24 -21.37
C GLY A 221 14.51 19.79 -20.90
N LYS A 222 15.69 19.26 -20.53
CA LYS A 222 15.80 17.91 -19.98
C LYS A 222 15.22 17.84 -18.57
N MET A 223 14.73 16.65 -18.23
CA MET A 223 14.18 16.35 -16.92
C MET A 223 15.24 15.80 -16.00
N CYS A 224 15.11 16.10 -14.72
CA CYS A 224 16.04 15.68 -13.70
C CYS A 224 15.33 15.43 -12.37
N VAL A 225 15.95 14.63 -11.50
CA VAL A 225 15.53 14.49 -10.11
C VAL A 225 16.51 15.25 -9.23
N VAL A 226 15.96 16.12 -8.40
CA VAL A 226 16.74 16.96 -7.49
C VAL A 226 17.09 16.16 -6.23
N GLY A 227 18.37 16.19 -5.87
CA GLY A 227 18.93 15.58 -4.67
C GLY A 227 19.05 16.57 -3.53
N GLN A 228 20.22 16.60 -2.90
CA GLN A 228 20.48 17.42 -1.72
C GLN A 228 20.65 18.91 -2.08
N HIS A 229 20.10 19.79 -1.25
CA HIS A 229 20.38 21.23 -1.29
C HIS A 229 21.65 21.58 -0.51
N ILE A 230 22.60 22.23 -1.18
CA ILE A 230 23.87 22.69 -0.63
C ILE A 230 23.73 24.14 -0.17
N LYS A 231 23.37 24.34 1.11
CA LYS A 231 23.08 25.67 1.68
C LYS A 231 24.18 26.72 1.49
N LYS A 232 25.45 26.32 1.44
CA LYS A 232 26.59 27.25 1.28
C LYS A 232 26.62 27.91 -0.10
N SER A 233 26.27 27.17 -1.16
CA SER A 233 26.26 27.67 -2.54
C SER A 233 24.87 28.03 -3.05
N GLY A 234 23.80 27.62 -2.35
CA GLY A 234 22.42 27.77 -2.82
C GLY A 234 22.10 26.87 -4.03
N GLN A 235 22.93 25.88 -4.29
CA GLN A 235 22.79 24.95 -5.41
C GLN A 235 22.22 23.61 -4.92
N TYR A 236 21.60 22.89 -5.85
CA TYR A 236 21.14 21.53 -5.68
C TYR A 236 22.07 20.58 -6.43
N GLU A 237 22.31 19.42 -5.83
CA GLU A 237 22.71 18.24 -6.59
C GLU A 237 21.52 17.78 -7.43
N VAL A 238 21.75 17.54 -8.71
CA VAL A 238 20.70 17.19 -9.66
C VAL A 238 21.18 16.01 -10.50
N THR A 239 20.35 14.99 -10.67
CA THR A 239 20.62 13.85 -11.56
C THR A 239 19.72 13.94 -12.78
N VAL A 240 20.31 14.06 -13.96
CA VAL A 240 19.59 14.10 -15.24
C VAL A 240 19.03 12.71 -15.55
N GLU A 241 17.75 12.64 -15.92
CA GLU A 241 17.12 11.36 -16.28
C GLU A 241 17.78 10.76 -17.53
N PHE A 242 17.86 9.42 -17.60
CA PHE A 242 18.43 8.61 -18.69
C PHE A 242 19.93 8.70 -18.91
N THR A 243 20.58 9.84 -18.68
CA THR A 243 22.05 9.95 -18.74
C THR A 243 22.73 9.65 -17.41
N ASN A 244 21.99 9.76 -16.29
CA ASN A 244 22.53 9.70 -14.93
C ASN A 244 23.68 10.69 -14.68
N GLU A 245 23.76 11.76 -15.47
CA GLU A 245 24.73 12.84 -15.27
C GLU A 245 24.34 13.62 -14.01
N SER A 246 25.27 13.76 -13.07
CA SER A 246 25.10 14.57 -11.86
C SER A 246 25.66 15.97 -12.05
N LEU A 247 24.86 16.97 -11.70
CA LEU A 247 25.15 18.39 -11.89
C LEU A 247 24.90 19.19 -10.61
N LEU A 248 25.50 20.37 -10.52
CA LEU A 248 25.20 21.37 -9.50
C LEU A 248 24.50 22.55 -10.15
N LEU A 249 23.21 22.73 -9.83
CA LEU A 249 22.37 23.77 -10.42
C LEU A 249 21.76 24.65 -9.34
N GLY A 250 21.74 25.97 -9.56
CA GLY A 250 21.03 26.89 -8.67
C GLY A 250 19.51 26.72 -8.79
N ALA A 251 18.76 27.14 -7.76
CA ALA A 251 17.29 27.08 -7.79
C ALA A 251 16.68 27.76 -9.04
N GLY A 252 17.24 28.88 -9.49
CA GLY A 252 16.77 29.61 -10.68
C GLY A 252 17.00 28.90 -12.02
N ASN A 253 17.74 27.80 -12.03
CA ASN A 253 17.97 26.98 -13.22
C ASN A 253 16.96 25.82 -13.35
N LEU A 254 16.10 25.65 -12.35
CA LEU A 254 15.21 24.50 -12.20
C LEU A 254 13.76 24.98 -12.08
N GLU A 255 12.88 24.29 -12.78
CA GLU A 255 11.44 24.45 -12.64
C GLU A 255 10.85 23.15 -12.11
N ARG A 256 10.03 23.23 -11.05
CA ARG A 256 9.33 22.05 -10.50
C ARG A 256 8.45 21.46 -11.59
N TYR A 257 8.63 20.16 -11.86
CA TYR A 257 7.89 19.43 -12.88
C TYR A 257 7.72 17.99 -12.40
N ASP A 258 6.68 17.77 -11.60
CA ASP A 258 6.41 16.48 -10.99
C ASP A 258 5.99 15.43 -12.03
N ARG A 259 6.20 14.16 -11.69
CA ARG A 259 5.72 13.03 -12.50
C ARG A 259 4.20 13.00 -12.55
N THR A 260 3.67 12.57 -13.69
CA THR A 260 2.27 12.27 -13.89
C THR A 260 2.13 10.91 -14.56
N PRO A 261 0.93 10.29 -14.56
CA PRO A 261 0.70 9.07 -15.35
C PRO A 261 1.06 9.23 -16.84
N GLN A 262 0.95 10.46 -17.38
CA GLN A 262 1.25 10.77 -18.78
C GLN A 262 2.74 11.05 -19.05
N ASP A 263 3.49 11.50 -18.05
CA ASP A 263 4.94 11.73 -18.14
C ASP A 263 5.68 11.22 -16.89
N PRO A 264 5.73 9.88 -16.69
CA PRO A 264 6.33 9.29 -15.50
C PRO A 264 7.85 9.15 -15.58
N GLY A 265 8.44 9.10 -16.79
CA GLY A 265 9.85 8.81 -17.03
C GLY A 265 10.25 7.34 -16.84
N TYR A 266 9.32 6.47 -16.48
CA TYR A 266 9.45 5.01 -16.42
C TYR A 266 8.06 4.38 -16.47
N PHE A 267 8.00 3.06 -16.68
CA PHE A 267 6.72 2.35 -16.67
C PHE A 267 6.85 1.02 -15.93
N VAL A 268 5.77 0.63 -15.24
CA VAL A 268 5.64 -0.69 -14.62
C VAL A 268 4.34 -1.30 -15.12
N GLU A 269 4.46 -2.38 -15.88
CA GLU A 269 3.31 -3.14 -16.39
C GLU A 269 2.95 -4.27 -15.43
N CYS A 270 1.66 -4.57 -15.30
CA CYS A 270 1.20 -5.78 -14.63
C CYS A 270 0.94 -6.86 -15.69
N LYS A 271 1.69 -7.95 -15.66
CA LYS A 271 1.48 -9.13 -16.52
C LYS A 271 1.43 -10.39 -15.68
N ASN A 272 0.37 -11.18 -15.81
CA ASN A 272 0.16 -12.42 -15.04
C ASN A 272 0.35 -12.19 -13.53
N ASN A 273 -0.25 -11.13 -12.99
CA ASN A 273 -0.14 -10.71 -11.60
C ASN A 273 1.31 -10.44 -11.11
N ARG A 274 2.24 -10.15 -12.03
CA ARG A 274 3.61 -9.71 -11.74
C ARG A 274 3.84 -8.31 -12.27
N LEU A 275 4.58 -7.52 -11.51
CA LEU A 275 5.02 -6.18 -11.92
C LEU A 275 6.33 -6.29 -12.67
N ILE A 276 6.36 -5.78 -13.90
CA ILE A 276 7.54 -5.78 -14.76
C ILE A 276 7.89 -4.33 -15.06
N ARG A 277 9.09 -3.93 -14.65
CA ARG A 277 9.61 -2.60 -14.94
C ARG A 277 10.08 -2.54 -16.39
N ARG A 278 9.69 -1.46 -17.07
CA ARG A 278 10.14 -1.08 -18.40
C ARG A 278 10.87 0.25 -18.32
N ASP A 279 12.15 0.22 -18.70
CA ASP A 279 12.96 1.42 -18.83
C ASP A 279 12.96 1.91 -20.29
N PHE A 280 13.25 3.20 -20.47
CA PHE A 280 13.28 3.88 -21.77
C PHE A 280 14.65 4.51 -21.99
N LYS A 281 14.94 4.98 -23.20
CA LYS A 281 16.16 5.72 -23.53
C LYS A 281 15.98 7.23 -23.37
N SER A 282 14.74 7.72 -23.39
CA SER A 282 14.44 9.13 -23.14
C SER A 282 13.01 9.34 -22.61
N ASN A 283 12.72 10.54 -22.12
CA ASN A 283 11.37 10.94 -21.72
C ASN A 283 10.41 10.98 -22.90
N GLU A 284 10.87 11.36 -24.10
CA GLU A 284 10.08 11.39 -25.32
C GLU A 284 9.63 9.98 -25.72
N GLU A 285 10.53 9.00 -25.63
CA GLU A 285 10.20 7.59 -25.86
C GLU A 285 9.19 7.09 -24.82
N CYS A 286 9.40 7.43 -23.54
CA CYS A 286 8.46 7.09 -22.47
C CYS A 286 7.07 7.68 -22.74
N ARG A 287 6.96 8.98 -23.02
CA ARG A 287 5.69 9.64 -23.34
C ARG A 287 5.02 9.07 -24.57
N ALA A 288 5.78 8.75 -25.62
CA ALA A 288 5.24 8.13 -26.83
C ALA A 288 4.64 6.74 -26.54
N PHE A 289 5.31 5.94 -25.72
CA PHE A 289 4.79 4.65 -25.26
C PHE A 289 3.51 4.81 -24.42
N ILE A 290 3.48 5.74 -23.47
CA ILE A 290 2.27 6.00 -22.68
C ILE A 290 1.11 6.45 -23.57
N ALA A 291 1.38 7.32 -24.55
CA ALA A 291 0.38 7.77 -25.51
C ALA A 291 -0.15 6.62 -26.38
N SER A 292 0.69 5.65 -26.75
CA SER A 292 0.24 4.49 -27.52
C SER A 292 -0.63 3.52 -26.71
N LEU A 293 -0.47 3.48 -25.39
CA LEU A 293 -1.41 2.77 -24.50
C LEU A 293 -2.77 3.47 -24.43
N GLY A 294 -2.81 4.81 -24.46
CA GLY A 294 -4.07 5.56 -24.39
C GLY A 294 -4.95 5.46 -25.64
N ALA A 295 -4.39 5.09 -26.79
CA ALA A 295 -5.13 4.85 -28.03
C ALA A 295 -5.89 3.49 -28.04
N HIS A 296 -5.58 2.61 -27.08
CA HIS A 296 -6.25 1.35 -26.82
C HIS A 296 -6.68 1.35 -25.35
N GLU A 297 -7.89 1.83 -25.04
CA GLU A 297 -8.36 1.94 -23.64
C GLU A 297 -8.04 0.70 -22.78
N GLY A 298 -7.37 0.94 -21.65
CA GLY A 298 -7.34 0.05 -20.49
C GLY A 298 -6.02 -0.67 -20.27
N GLY A 299 -5.27 -0.27 -19.23
CA GLY A 299 -4.09 -0.97 -18.69
C GLY A 299 -4.38 -2.34 -18.06
N PHE A 300 -5.41 -3.03 -18.54
CA PHE A 300 -5.60 -4.46 -18.44
C PHE A 300 -5.90 -4.89 -19.88
N VAL A 301 -5.12 -5.82 -20.43
CA VAL A 301 -5.79 -6.83 -21.25
C VAL A 301 -6.84 -7.38 -20.30
N GLU A 302 -8.13 -7.19 -20.58
CA GLU A 302 -9.18 -7.94 -19.90
C GLU A 302 -8.76 -9.40 -20.03
N VAL A 303 -8.13 -9.94 -18.98
CA VAL A 303 -7.95 -11.36 -18.86
C VAL A 303 -9.36 -11.82 -18.62
N ASP A 304 -9.93 -12.46 -19.63
CA ASP A 304 -11.21 -13.13 -19.53
C ASP A 304 -11.21 -13.90 -18.19
N PRO A 305 -12.03 -13.50 -17.21
CA PRO A 305 -12.02 -14.14 -15.91
C PRO A 305 -12.40 -15.63 -16.03
N GLU A 306 -13.07 -16.04 -17.11
CA GLU A 306 -13.24 -17.44 -17.42
C GLU A 306 -11.96 -18.11 -17.92
N ALA A 307 -11.07 -17.41 -18.62
CA ALA A 307 -9.80 -17.97 -19.08
C ALA A 307 -8.82 -18.21 -17.92
N GLU A 308 -8.76 -17.32 -16.93
CA GLU A 308 -7.94 -17.53 -15.72
C GLU A 308 -8.54 -18.65 -14.86
N ALA A 309 -9.86 -18.66 -14.64
CA ALA A 309 -10.54 -19.75 -13.92
C ALA A 309 -10.41 -21.10 -14.63
N LYS A 310 -10.48 -21.13 -15.97
CA LYS A 310 -10.24 -22.35 -16.79
C LYS A 310 -8.79 -22.81 -16.70
N ALA A 311 -7.83 -21.88 -16.65
CA ALA A 311 -6.42 -22.23 -16.51
C ALA A 311 -6.10 -22.78 -15.10
N GLU A 312 -6.68 -22.21 -14.04
CA GLU A 312 -6.55 -22.71 -12.68
C GLU A 312 -7.25 -24.07 -12.51
N GLN A 313 -8.45 -24.24 -13.07
CA GLN A 313 -9.15 -25.53 -13.06
C GLN A 313 -8.37 -26.58 -13.84
N ALA A 314 -7.84 -26.25 -15.03
CA ALA A 314 -7.01 -27.16 -15.81
C ALA A 314 -5.72 -27.54 -15.07
N ALA A 315 -5.11 -26.63 -14.33
CA ALA A 315 -3.94 -26.92 -13.50
C ALA A 315 -4.27 -27.84 -12.33
N ALA A 316 -5.42 -27.62 -11.66
CA ALA A 316 -5.91 -28.49 -10.59
C ALA A 316 -6.25 -29.90 -11.11
N ASP A 317 -6.92 -30.00 -12.26
CA ASP A 317 -7.25 -31.28 -12.89
C ASP A 317 -5.98 -32.06 -13.28
N LEU A 318 -4.94 -31.36 -13.74
CA LEU A 318 -3.65 -31.96 -14.12
C LEU A 318 -2.85 -32.43 -12.90
N LEU A 319 -2.93 -31.71 -11.77
CA LEU A 319 -2.36 -32.16 -10.49
C LEU A 319 -3.07 -33.41 -9.96
N ALA A 320 -4.40 -33.48 -10.15
CA ALA A 320 -5.20 -34.64 -9.80
C ALA A 320 -4.90 -35.85 -10.68
N GLU A 321 -4.72 -35.66 -11.99
CA GLU A 321 -4.27 -36.71 -12.91
C GLU A 321 -2.86 -37.23 -12.57
N LEU A 322 -1.98 -36.36 -12.08
CA LEU A 322 -0.63 -36.73 -11.64
C LEU A 322 -0.60 -37.33 -10.22
N GLY A 323 -1.73 -37.35 -9.50
CA GLY A 323 -1.85 -37.88 -8.16
C GLY A 323 -1.06 -37.10 -7.11
N LEU A 324 -0.92 -35.79 -7.30
CA LEU A 324 -0.12 -34.89 -6.45
C LEU A 324 -0.96 -34.02 -5.51
N ASP A 325 -2.25 -34.32 -5.35
CA ASP A 325 -3.22 -33.51 -4.61
C ASP A 325 -2.93 -33.38 -3.09
N ASP A 326 -2.09 -34.25 -2.53
CA ASP A 326 -1.90 -34.41 -1.06
C ASP A 326 -0.61 -33.77 -0.49
N LEU A 327 0.10 -32.91 -1.23
CA LEU A 327 1.42 -32.39 -0.79
C LEU A 327 1.44 -31.02 -0.08
N GLU A 328 0.31 -30.50 0.39
CA GLU A 328 0.32 -29.34 1.30
C GLU A 328 -0.62 -29.54 2.51
N ASP A 329 -0.08 -30.09 3.60
CA ASP A 329 -0.27 -29.59 4.97
C ASP A 329 0.38 -30.53 6.01
N ALA A 330 1.65 -30.28 6.31
CA ALA A 330 2.33 -30.90 7.45
C ALA A 330 3.01 -29.83 8.31
N SER A 331 2.22 -28.96 8.93
CA SER A 331 2.63 -28.29 10.17
C SER A 331 1.43 -27.73 10.95
N SER A 332 0.82 -28.56 11.78
CA SER A 332 0.33 -28.12 13.10
C SER A 332 0.00 -29.31 14.00
N ASN A 333 0.69 -29.37 15.14
CA ASN A 333 0.47 -30.31 16.24
C ASN A 333 -0.80 -29.94 17.03
N ALA A 334 -1.71 -30.90 17.28
CA ALA A 334 -2.40 -31.08 18.58
C ALA A 334 -3.27 -32.38 18.61
N PRO A 335 -3.42 -33.04 19.77
CA PRO A 335 -3.86 -34.43 19.86
C PRO A 335 -5.38 -34.61 19.99
N LYS A 336 -5.93 -35.63 19.30
CA LYS A 336 -7.34 -36.03 19.39
C LYS A 336 -7.59 -36.94 20.60
N LYS A 337 -8.50 -36.51 21.48
CA LYS A 337 -9.19 -37.36 22.46
C LYS A 337 -10.03 -38.40 21.73
N GLY A 338 -9.82 -39.67 22.08
CA GLY A 338 -10.63 -40.78 21.58
C GLY A 338 -12.00 -40.85 22.27
N ALA A 339 -13.05 -40.94 21.46
CA ALA A 339 -14.32 -41.52 21.88
C ALA A 339 -15.05 -42.14 20.68
N ARG A 340 -15.10 -43.48 20.71
CA ARG A 340 -16.30 -44.31 20.52
C ARG A 340 -16.95 -44.45 19.12
N SER A 341 -16.96 -45.74 18.73
CA SER A 341 -18.07 -46.56 18.20
C SER A 341 -18.18 -46.73 16.68
N ALA A 342 -18.10 -48.00 16.29
CA ALA A 342 -18.33 -48.54 14.96
C ALA A 342 -19.81 -48.51 14.51
N PRO A 343 -20.04 -48.78 13.21
CA PRO A 343 -21.07 -49.73 12.82
C PRO A 343 -20.59 -50.76 11.74
N PRO A 344 -21.40 -51.81 11.44
CA PRO A 344 -20.91 -53.14 11.06
C PRO A 344 -21.21 -53.56 9.62
N ALA A 345 -20.44 -54.52 9.09
CA ALA A 345 -20.79 -55.38 7.94
C ALA A 345 -19.91 -56.64 8.00
N GLY A 346 -20.30 -57.86 7.66
CA GLY A 346 -21.52 -58.48 7.14
C GLY A 346 -21.30 -60.00 7.19
N LYS A 347 -22.39 -60.78 7.20
CA LYS A 347 -22.38 -62.23 7.48
C LYS A 347 -21.79 -63.09 6.34
N LYS A 348 -20.90 -64.01 6.75
CA LYS A 348 -20.77 -65.46 6.40
C LYS A 348 -20.87 -65.91 4.93
N LYS A 349 -19.83 -66.64 4.49
CA LYS A 349 -20.01 -67.95 3.82
C LYS A 349 -18.97 -68.98 4.28
N LYS A 350 -19.47 -70.15 4.67
CA LYS A 350 -18.78 -71.38 5.11
C LYS A 350 -18.33 -72.21 3.90
N ARG A 351 -17.15 -72.84 3.99
CA ARG A 351 -16.74 -74.17 3.47
C ARG A 351 -15.33 -74.39 4.07
N GLY A 352 -14.97 -75.41 4.84
CA GLY A 352 -15.46 -76.77 5.00
C GLY A 352 -14.42 -77.75 4.45
N GLY A 353 -13.55 -78.30 5.31
CA GLY A 353 -12.94 -79.63 5.06
C GLY A 353 -11.41 -79.80 5.11
N LYS A 354 -10.93 -80.32 6.24
CA LYS A 354 -10.15 -81.57 6.40
C LYS A 354 -8.67 -81.68 5.92
N LYS A 355 -7.77 -81.55 6.92
CA LYS A 355 -6.72 -82.49 7.43
C LYS A 355 -5.78 -83.29 6.48
N LYS A 356 -4.52 -83.31 6.94
CA LYS A 356 -3.34 -84.21 6.68
C LYS A 356 -2.61 -83.90 5.36
N GLY A 357 -1.28 -83.77 5.29
CA GLY A 357 -0.16 -84.14 6.16
C GLY A 357 0.92 -84.78 5.28
N ARG A 358 2.17 -84.28 5.34
CA ARG A 358 3.47 -84.84 4.87
C ARG A 358 4.42 -83.64 4.76
N LYS A 359 5.67 -83.66 5.21
CA LYS A 359 6.55 -84.71 5.71
C LYS A 359 7.59 -84.03 6.60
#